data_AF-A0A9R0RCW1-F1
#
_entry.id   AF-A0A9R0RCW1-F1
#
_cell.length_a   1.000
_cell.length_b   1.000
_cell.length_c   1.000
_cell.angle_alpha   90.00
_cell.angle_beta   90.00
_cell.angle_gamma   90.00
#
_symmetry.space_group_name_H-M   'P 1'
#
loop_
_entity.id
_entity.type
_entity.pdbx_description
1 polymer ?
#
loop_
_entity_poly.entity_id
_entity_poly.type
_entity_poly.pdbx_seq_one_letter_code
_entity_poly.pdbx_strand_id
1 'polypeptide(L)'
;MVLCSADAFVLLVVPFIHGSRPGPGAQSLRGRSRGSQFGGCGEYNDFFVYRAGPGAPSLSLLPGVDSYRSPDYVTLAGVVPLGGADLNSKDYTVVFPSLSKFRSRYTNDSTRKEYDLYVYRSDISDWQWHNMVSKKNNSEVIMQHEGTRVTFAGRGTLGWVNHWHGILLCNVLDQYPVMRLIEWPVPLPCDLVLRFGMGVDNIYARPFRDVTISNGVIRFVELKSCRCSDTRNEKGVIGQGWTVTTWNREISSNKWQKRFTVKADDVPVTGSSYPKVSGDKRLSWDKMVHGGPTLSLYDDDVVYIMARLDIRHPVAWMLAINIKERTLEAVKQCSAEKMLGLEPTYVQCALSNYLM
;
A
#
# COMPACT_ATOMS: atom_id res chain seq x y z
N MET A 1 -11.55 -1.80 -7.83
CA MET A 1 -10.32 -2.05 -7.06
C MET A 1 -10.54 -1.59 -5.63
N VAL A 2 -10.03 -2.30 -4.63
CA VAL A 2 -10.00 -1.83 -3.23
C VAL A 2 -8.86 -0.83 -3.08
N LEU A 3 -9.14 0.33 -2.49
CA LEU A 3 -8.14 1.37 -2.21
C LEU A 3 -7.67 1.35 -0.76
N CYS A 4 -8.62 1.29 0.16
CA CYS A 4 -8.39 1.32 1.60
C CYS A 4 -9.53 0.59 2.33
N SER A 5 -9.29 0.16 3.56
CA SER A 5 -10.30 -0.39 4.47
C SER A 5 -10.08 0.12 5.89
N ALA A 6 -11.17 0.43 6.58
CA ALA A 6 -11.18 0.89 7.96
C ALA A 6 -12.36 0.23 8.68
N ASP A 7 -12.08 -0.65 9.64
CA ASP A 7 -13.05 -1.49 10.34
C ASP A 7 -14.01 -2.19 9.35
N ALA A 8 -15.32 -1.91 9.42
CA ALA A 8 -16.33 -2.50 8.54
C ALA A 8 -16.47 -1.81 7.17
N PHE A 9 -15.71 -0.73 6.92
CA PHE A 9 -15.78 0.07 5.69
C PHE A 9 -14.65 -0.25 4.72
N VAL A 10 -14.98 -0.30 3.43
CA VAL A 10 -14.04 -0.51 2.33
C VAL A 10 -14.29 0.53 1.24
N LEU A 11 -13.24 1.26 0.86
CA LEU A 11 -13.26 2.18 -0.26
C LEU A 11 -12.91 1.44 -1.55
N LEU A 12 -13.81 1.53 -2.52
CA LEU A 12 -13.71 0.92 -3.84
C LEU A 12 -13.62 2.02 -4.91
N VAL A 13 -12.84 1.77 -5.96
CA VAL A 13 -12.87 2.57 -7.20
C VAL A 13 -13.19 1.69 -8.40
N VAL A 14 -14.01 2.20 -9.31
CA VAL A 14 -14.38 1.56 -10.57
C VAL A 14 -14.01 2.51 -11.71
N PRO A 15 -12.94 2.23 -12.47
CA PRO A 15 -12.58 3.02 -13.65
C PRO A 15 -13.49 2.67 -14.83
N PHE A 16 -13.87 3.67 -15.61
CA PHE A 16 -14.58 3.50 -16.87
C PHE A 16 -14.08 4.44 -17.95
N ILE A 17 -14.13 3.95 -19.19
CA ILE A 17 -13.77 4.69 -20.40
C ILE A 17 -15.08 5.10 -21.06
N HIS A 18 -15.33 6.40 -21.18
CA HIS A 18 -16.52 6.85 -21.90
C HIS A 18 -16.35 6.57 -23.40
N GLY A 19 -17.29 5.82 -23.97
CA GLY A 19 -17.35 5.59 -25.42
C GLY A 19 -17.45 6.90 -26.22
N SER A 20 -16.97 6.85 -27.47
CA SER A 20 -16.81 7.99 -28.37
C SER A 20 -17.94 9.03 -28.36
N ARG A 21 -17.53 10.30 -28.21
CA ARG A 21 -18.24 11.56 -28.50
C ARG A 21 -19.68 11.46 -29.06
N PRO A 22 -20.66 12.14 -28.44
CA PRO A 22 -21.81 12.69 -29.15
C PRO A 22 -21.36 13.64 -30.27
N GLY A 23 -22.19 13.80 -31.31
CA GLY A 23 -21.85 14.45 -32.58
C GLY A 23 -21.40 15.93 -32.51
N PRO A 24 -20.97 16.50 -33.65
CA PRO A 24 -20.37 17.84 -33.71
C PRO A 24 -21.40 18.93 -33.38
N GLY A 25 -21.30 19.51 -32.17
CA GLY A 25 -22.16 20.59 -31.72
C GLY A 25 -21.77 21.25 -30.39
N ALA A 26 -21.11 20.52 -29.48
CA ALA A 26 -20.66 21.07 -28.20
C ALA A 26 -19.32 21.83 -28.32
N GLN A 27 -19.27 23.06 -27.83
CA GLN A 27 -18.07 23.91 -27.90
C GLN A 27 -16.93 23.39 -27.02
N SER A 28 -15.70 23.43 -27.56
CA SER A 28 -14.49 22.87 -26.95
C SER A 28 -13.73 23.91 -26.12
N LEU A 29 -13.99 23.96 -24.82
CA LEU A 29 -13.09 24.64 -23.86
C LEU A 29 -11.93 23.71 -23.47
N ARG A 30 -10.81 23.79 -24.21
CA ARG A 30 -9.60 23.00 -23.96
C ARG A 30 -8.67 23.66 -22.94
N GLY A 31 -8.55 23.05 -21.77
CA GLY A 31 -7.33 23.10 -20.96
C GLY A 31 -6.53 21.81 -21.14
N ARG A 32 -5.32 21.87 -21.72
CA ARG A 32 -4.41 20.71 -21.76
C ARG A 32 -3.70 20.56 -20.41
N SER A 33 -4.05 19.55 -19.63
CA SER A 33 -3.15 19.02 -18.59
C SER A 33 -2.30 17.89 -19.18
N ARG A 34 -1.04 17.78 -18.74
CA ARG A 34 -0.09 16.74 -19.20
C ARG A 34 -0.05 15.58 -18.20
N GLY A 35 -0.52 14.42 -18.65
CA GLY A 35 -0.03 13.09 -18.26
C GLY A 35 -0.08 12.71 -16.78
N SER A 36 -1.14 12.00 -16.38
CA SER A 36 -1.02 10.93 -15.39
C SER A 36 -0.28 9.75 -16.03
N GLN A 37 0.60 9.07 -15.28
CA GLN A 37 1.23 7.82 -15.76
C GLN A 37 0.26 6.63 -15.82
N PHE A 38 -0.96 6.79 -15.28
CA PHE A 38 -2.09 5.87 -15.45
C PHE A 38 -3.36 6.67 -15.76
N GLY A 39 -3.34 7.42 -16.86
CA GLY A 39 -4.51 8.15 -17.33
C GLY A 39 -4.41 8.52 -18.79
N GLY A 40 -5.07 7.72 -19.64
CA GLY A 40 -5.45 8.16 -20.97
C GLY A 40 -6.38 9.39 -20.89
N CYS A 41 -6.45 10.15 -21.98
CA CYS A 41 -7.37 11.30 -22.04
C CYS A 41 -8.83 10.83 -22.04
N GLY A 42 -9.47 10.79 -20.87
CA GLY A 42 -10.90 10.51 -20.71
C GLY A 42 -11.27 9.33 -19.80
N GLU A 43 -10.37 8.86 -18.94
CA GLU A 43 -10.72 7.91 -17.87
C GLU A 43 -11.45 8.63 -16.72
N TYR A 44 -12.62 8.12 -16.35
CA TYR A 44 -13.41 8.57 -15.21
C TYR A 44 -13.43 7.46 -14.14
N ASN A 45 -13.56 7.85 -12.88
CA ASN A 45 -13.50 6.93 -11.74
C ASN A 45 -14.71 7.14 -10.83
N ASP A 46 -15.57 6.14 -10.71
CA ASP A 46 -16.61 6.13 -9.68
C ASP A 46 -16.05 5.54 -8.39
N PHE A 47 -16.34 6.19 -7.27
CA PHE A 47 -15.89 5.77 -5.95
C PHE A 47 -17.07 5.30 -5.12
N PHE A 48 -16.96 4.11 -4.54
CA PHE A 48 -17.99 3.54 -3.69
C PHE A 48 -17.44 3.23 -2.31
N VAL A 49 -18.24 3.50 -1.28
CA VAL A 49 -17.98 2.99 0.07
C VAL A 49 -18.90 1.81 0.33
N TYR A 50 -18.28 0.65 0.53
CA TYR A 50 -18.95 -0.56 1.00
C TYR A 50 -18.86 -0.64 2.52
N ARG A 51 -19.97 -0.92 3.20
CA ARG A 51 -20.02 -1.23 4.64
C ARG A 51 -20.57 -2.64 4.81
N ALA A 52 -19.83 -3.52 5.49
CA ALA A 52 -20.26 -4.90 5.70
C ALA A 52 -21.21 -5.09 6.89
N GLY A 53 -21.04 -4.32 7.97
CA GLY A 53 -21.87 -4.44 9.17
C GLY A 53 -21.34 -3.59 10.33
N PRO A 54 -21.76 -3.84 11.59
CA PRO A 54 -22.94 -4.61 11.99
C PRO A 54 -24.24 -4.11 11.35
N GLY A 55 -25.18 -5.02 11.10
CA GLY A 55 -26.42 -4.76 10.36
C GLY A 55 -26.32 -5.10 8.86
N ALA A 56 -27.37 -4.78 8.09
CA ALA A 56 -27.39 -5.08 6.66
C ALA A 56 -26.23 -4.36 5.91
N PRO A 57 -25.52 -5.05 4.99
CA PRO A 57 -24.46 -4.43 4.23
C PRO A 57 -25.01 -3.38 3.25
N SER A 58 -24.22 -2.34 2.99
CA SER A 58 -24.61 -1.24 2.09
C SER A 58 -23.47 -0.84 1.16
N LEU A 59 -23.81 -0.38 -0.03
CA LEU A 59 -22.88 0.16 -1.02
C LEU A 59 -23.36 1.55 -1.45
N SER A 60 -22.56 2.57 -1.16
CA SER A 60 -22.89 3.98 -1.44
C SER A 60 -21.92 4.57 -2.46
N LEU A 61 -22.44 5.14 -3.54
CA LEU A 61 -21.66 5.95 -4.49
C LEU A 61 -21.30 7.30 -3.83
N LEU A 62 -20.06 7.76 -3.98
CA LEU A 62 -19.64 9.08 -3.51
C LEU A 62 -20.09 10.16 -4.51
N PRO A 63 -20.80 11.22 -4.05
CA PRO A 63 -21.27 12.27 -4.93
C PRO A 63 -20.14 13.21 -5.36
N GLY A 64 -20.19 13.72 -6.59
CA GLY A 64 -19.44 14.93 -6.98
C GLY A 64 -17.92 14.79 -7.13
N VAL A 65 -17.38 13.58 -7.33
CA VAL A 65 -15.97 13.38 -7.70
C VAL A 65 -15.75 13.71 -9.18
N ASP A 66 -15.98 14.97 -9.55
CA ASP A 66 -15.83 15.46 -10.93
C ASP A 66 -14.40 15.30 -11.45
N SER A 67 -14.24 15.16 -12.77
CA SER A 67 -12.93 15.00 -13.42
C SER A 67 -11.96 16.17 -13.24
N TYR A 68 -12.43 17.35 -12.80
CA TYR A 68 -11.58 18.48 -12.38
C TYR A 68 -11.06 18.37 -10.94
N ARG A 69 -11.65 17.50 -10.13
CA ARG A 69 -11.26 17.18 -8.74
C ARG A 69 -10.70 15.76 -8.61
N SER A 70 -10.48 15.07 -9.73
CA SER A 70 -9.77 13.79 -9.71
C SER A 70 -8.43 13.99 -8.99
N PRO A 71 -8.14 13.22 -7.92
CA PRO A 71 -6.86 13.31 -7.26
C PRO A 71 -5.76 12.95 -8.24
N ASP A 72 -4.61 13.64 -8.17
CA ASP A 72 -3.38 13.25 -8.88
C ASP A 72 -3.02 11.78 -8.58
N TYR A 73 -3.44 11.28 -7.41
CA TYR A 73 -3.19 9.92 -6.92
C TYR A 73 -4.48 9.27 -6.39
N VAL A 74 -5.33 8.78 -7.30
CA VAL A 74 -6.55 8.00 -6.98
C VAL A 74 -6.30 6.85 -5.99
N THR A 75 -5.11 6.24 -6.05
CA THR A 75 -4.65 5.16 -5.15
C THR A 75 -4.42 5.59 -3.70
N LEU A 76 -4.43 6.89 -3.39
CA LEU A 76 -4.16 7.45 -2.07
C LEU A 76 -5.40 7.97 -1.33
N ALA A 77 -6.59 7.61 -1.83
CA ALA A 77 -7.83 7.83 -1.12
C ALA A 77 -7.98 6.88 0.08
N GLY A 78 -8.45 7.41 1.21
CA GLY A 78 -8.71 6.65 2.43
C GLY A 78 -10.15 6.79 2.92
N VAL A 79 -10.63 5.80 3.67
CA VAL A 79 -11.93 5.85 4.37
C VAL A 79 -11.71 5.75 5.87
N VAL A 80 -12.56 6.42 6.65
CA VAL A 80 -12.49 6.53 8.11
C VAL A 80 -13.91 6.45 8.69
N PRO A 81 -14.21 5.60 9.69
CA PRO A 81 -15.49 5.62 10.38
C PRO A 81 -15.64 6.88 11.25
N LEU A 82 -16.81 7.54 11.21
CA LEU A 82 -17.07 8.74 12.01
C LEU A 82 -17.44 8.42 13.47
N GLY A 83 -18.07 7.28 13.74
CA GLY A 83 -18.48 6.85 15.09
C GLY A 83 -17.34 6.49 16.05
N GLY A 84 -16.08 6.58 15.62
CA GLY A 84 -14.91 6.28 16.45
C GLY A 84 -14.83 4.81 16.86
N ALA A 85 -15.37 4.47 18.04
CA ALA A 85 -15.45 3.10 18.55
C ALA A 85 -16.86 2.50 18.45
N ASP A 86 -17.89 3.27 18.07
CA ASP A 86 -19.22 2.73 17.83
C ASP A 86 -19.30 2.06 16.45
N LEU A 87 -19.24 0.74 16.47
CA LEU A 87 -19.38 -0.11 15.28
C LEU A 87 -20.76 0.06 14.62
N ASN A 88 -21.80 0.46 15.36
CA ASN A 88 -23.14 0.68 14.78
C ASN A 88 -23.23 1.94 13.93
N SER A 89 -22.24 2.84 14.01
CA SER A 89 -22.11 3.97 13.11
C SER A 89 -22.17 3.52 11.66
N LYS A 90 -23.09 4.14 10.91
CA LYS A 90 -23.19 4.02 9.46
C LYS A 90 -22.35 5.08 8.76
N ASP A 91 -21.99 6.12 9.50
CA ASP A 91 -21.30 7.29 8.98
C ASP A 91 -19.80 7.12 8.86
N TYR A 92 -19.27 7.71 7.80
CA TYR A 92 -17.89 7.62 7.36
C TYR A 92 -17.43 8.94 6.74
N THR A 93 -16.12 9.09 6.72
CA THR A 93 -15.39 10.15 6.03
C THR A 93 -14.53 9.52 4.95
N VAL A 94 -14.50 10.10 3.74
CA VAL A 94 -13.56 9.72 2.69
C VAL A 94 -12.62 10.87 2.42
N VAL A 95 -11.32 10.58 2.35
CA VAL A 95 -10.27 11.58 2.24
C VAL A 95 -9.46 11.35 0.98
N PHE A 96 -9.30 12.41 0.20
CA PHE A 96 -8.46 12.46 -0.99
C PHE A 96 -7.35 13.49 -0.77
N PRO A 97 -6.08 13.08 -0.69
CA PRO A 97 -4.96 14.00 -0.65
C PRO A 97 -4.77 14.65 -2.02
N SER A 98 -4.63 15.97 -2.05
CA SER A 98 -4.29 16.76 -3.22
C SER A 98 -2.99 17.53 -2.97
N LEU A 99 -2.18 17.71 -4.01
CA LEU A 99 -0.90 18.40 -3.96
C LEU A 99 -1.04 19.78 -4.62
N SER A 100 -1.40 20.80 -3.83
CA SER A 100 -1.49 22.16 -4.35
C SER A 100 -0.10 22.72 -4.61
N LYS A 101 0.14 23.18 -5.85
CA LYS A 101 1.43 23.72 -6.30
C LYS A 101 1.34 25.24 -6.35
N PHE A 102 1.66 25.91 -5.24
CA PHE A 102 1.64 27.37 -5.21
C PHE A 102 2.97 27.94 -5.77
N ARG A 103 2.86 28.69 -6.87
CA ARG A 103 4.00 29.45 -7.40
C ARG A 103 4.10 30.77 -6.63
N SER A 104 5.18 30.95 -5.88
CA SER A 104 5.46 32.23 -5.23
C SER A 104 5.51 33.35 -6.28
N ARG A 105 4.75 34.43 -6.06
CA ARG A 105 4.80 35.63 -6.93
C ARG A 105 6.01 36.53 -6.65
N TYR A 106 6.76 36.26 -5.58
CA TYR A 106 7.82 37.15 -5.07
C TYR A 106 9.23 36.54 -5.13
N THR A 107 9.35 35.24 -5.41
CA THR A 107 10.64 34.53 -5.48
C THR A 107 10.63 33.55 -6.65
N ASN A 108 11.55 33.74 -7.61
CA ASN A 108 11.59 32.92 -8.83
C ASN A 108 11.92 31.43 -8.60
N ASP A 109 12.37 31.05 -7.40
CA ASP A 109 13.06 29.78 -7.16
C ASP A 109 12.50 28.94 -5.99
N SER A 110 11.20 29.09 -5.67
CA SER A 110 10.51 28.07 -4.85
C SER A 110 9.04 27.93 -5.24
N THR A 111 8.69 26.74 -5.76
CA THR A 111 7.31 26.29 -5.77
C THR A 111 7.04 25.63 -4.42
N ARG A 112 6.28 26.31 -3.58
CA ARG A 112 5.85 25.75 -2.31
C ARG A 112 4.68 24.82 -2.63
N LYS A 113 4.91 23.50 -2.51
CA LYS A 113 3.80 22.55 -2.58
C LYS A 113 3.22 22.41 -1.18
N GLU A 114 1.91 22.49 -1.08
CA GLU A 114 1.17 22.21 0.15
C GLU A 114 0.28 20.99 -0.12
N TYR A 115 -0.06 20.25 0.93
CA TYR A 115 -0.99 19.13 0.81
C TYR A 115 -2.32 19.54 1.42
N ASP A 116 -3.37 19.40 0.63
CA ASP A 116 -4.74 19.70 1.02
C ASP A 116 -5.53 18.40 1.07
N LEU A 117 -6.40 18.25 2.07
CA LEU A 117 -7.34 17.13 2.12
C LEU A 117 -8.70 17.59 1.58
N TYR A 118 -9.16 16.89 0.56
CA TYR A 118 -10.58 16.90 0.16
C TYR A 118 -11.28 15.81 0.96
N VAL A 119 -12.19 16.22 1.84
CA VAL A 119 -12.81 15.41 2.88
C VAL A 119 -14.31 15.35 2.64
N TYR A 120 -14.80 14.23 2.13
CA TYR A 120 -16.25 13.97 2.08
C TYR A 120 -16.73 13.41 3.41
N ARG A 121 -17.85 13.91 3.90
CA ARG A 121 -18.51 13.44 5.12
C ARG A 121 -19.92 12.94 4.83
N SER A 122 -20.25 11.71 5.20
CA SER A 122 -21.59 11.14 4.96
C SER A 122 -22.69 11.82 5.79
N ASP A 123 -22.38 12.18 7.04
CA ASP A 123 -23.35 12.68 8.03
C ASP A 123 -23.96 14.04 7.65
N ILE A 124 -23.19 14.86 6.94
CA ILE A 124 -23.64 16.12 6.33
C ILE A 124 -23.81 16.03 4.80
N SER A 125 -23.40 14.91 4.20
CA SER A 125 -23.41 14.63 2.76
C SER A 125 -22.72 15.70 1.90
N ASP A 126 -21.63 16.28 2.41
CA ASP A 126 -20.93 17.43 1.81
C ASP A 126 -19.40 17.26 1.79
N TRP A 127 -18.74 18.06 0.96
CA TRP A 127 -17.30 18.09 0.73
C TRP A 127 -16.64 19.27 1.43
N GLN A 128 -15.72 18.97 2.33
CA GLN A 128 -14.91 19.94 3.05
C GLN A 128 -13.46 19.92 2.57
N TRP A 129 -12.78 21.04 2.76
CA TRP A 129 -11.37 21.24 2.44
C TRP A 129 -10.59 21.56 3.71
N HIS A 130 -9.47 20.86 3.93
CA HIS A 130 -8.59 21.09 5.07
C HIS A 130 -7.15 21.25 4.60
N ASN A 131 -6.59 22.45 4.80
CA ASN A 131 -5.17 22.71 4.60
C ASN A 131 -4.38 22.02 5.72
N MET A 132 -3.39 21.19 5.38
CA MET A 132 -2.62 20.48 6.41
C MET A 132 -1.41 21.26 6.91
N VAL A 133 -1.19 21.19 8.22
CA VAL A 133 -0.02 21.78 8.86
C VAL A 133 1.07 20.71 8.98
N SER A 134 2.15 20.87 8.22
CA SER A 134 3.37 20.11 8.43
C SER A 134 4.15 20.66 9.64
N LYS A 135 4.51 19.80 10.59
CA LYS A 135 5.47 20.18 11.64
C LYS A 135 6.85 20.42 11.00
N LYS A 136 7.49 21.53 11.37
CA LYS A 136 8.73 22.06 10.74
C LYS A 136 9.79 20.97 10.48
N ASN A 137 10.52 21.18 9.38
CA ASN A 137 11.65 20.41 8.84
C ASN A 137 11.33 19.20 7.95
N ASN A 138 10.09 18.69 7.91
CA ASN A 138 9.76 17.52 7.07
C ASN A 138 8.98 17.85 5.79
N SER A 139 8.75 19.13 5.47
CA SER A 139 7.94 19.53 4.31
C SER A 139 8.48 18.99 2.98
N GLU A 140 9.79 18.98 2.78
CA GLU A 140 10.39 18.53 1.51
C GLU A 140 10.28 17.00 1.32
N VAL A 141 10.56 16.23 2.37
CA VAL A 141 10.38 14.76 2.36
C VAL A 141 8.91 14.39 2.20
N ILE A 142 8.00 15.10 2.86
CA ILE A 142 6.55 14.93 2.68
C ILE A 142 6.15 15.29 1.24
N MET A 143 6.70 16.36 0.63
CA MET A 143 6.51 16.77 -0.78
C MET A 143 7.11 15.83 -1.84
N GLN A 144 7.83 14.80 -1.41
CA GLN A 144 8.39 13.71 -2.23
C GLN A 144 7.85 12.33 -1.78
N HIS A 145 6.92 12.30 -0.83
CA HIS A 145 6.35 11.07 -0.28
C HIS A 145 5.35 10.48 -1.27
N GLU A 146 5.85 9.80 -2.29
CA GLU A 146 5.04 9.05 -3.24
C GLU A 146 4.35 7.92 -2.48
N GLY A 147 3.07 8.13 -2.17
CA GLY A 147 2.28 7.15 -1.46
C GLY A 147 2.09 5.88 -2.31
N THR A 148 2.09 4.75 -1.64
CA THR A 148 2.01 3.41 -2.26
C THR A 148 0.88 2.56 -1.67
N ARG A 149 0.34 2.92 -0.50
CA ARG A 149 -0.87 2.37 0.13
C ARG A 149 -1.40 3.35 1.17
N VAL A 150 -2.71 3.32 1.43
CA VAL A 150 -3.33 3.97 2.60
C VAL A 150 -3.75 2.90 3.61
N THR A 151 -3.46 3.13 4.89
CA THR A 151 -3.89 2.26 5.99
C THR A 151 -4.63 3.07 7.05
N PHE A 152 -5.63 2.48 7.69
CA PHE A 152 -6.32 3.07 8.84
C PHE A 152 -5.56 2.77 10.13
N ALA A 153 -5.26 3.81 10.90
CA ALA A 153 -4.49 3.71 12.14
C ALA A 153 -5.37 3.76 13.41
N GLY A 154 -6.70 3.76 13.25
CA GLY A 154 -7.67 3.96 14.33
C GLY A 154 -7.93 5.43 14.65
N ARG A 155 -9.01 5.73 15.40
CA ARG A 155 -9.32 7.06 15.98
C ARG A 155 -9.18 8.22 14.98
N GLY A 156 -9.82 8.12 13.82
CA GLY A 156 -9.76 9.17 12.79
C GLY A 156 -8.42 9.28 12.03
N THR A 157 -7.42 8.47 12.36
CA THR A 157 -6.07 8.60 11.79
C THR A 157 -5.89 7.73 10.55
N LEU A 158 -5.46 8.35 9.45
CA LEU A 158 -4.99 7.67 8.25
C LEU A 158 -3.46 7.68 8.20
N GLY A 159 -2.90 6.64 7.59
CA GLY A 159 -1.48 6.50 7.30
C GLY A 159 -1.22 6.31 5.81
N TRP A 160 -0.56 7.28 5.17
CA TRP A 160 -0.07 7.14 3.81
C TRP A 160 1.32 6.51 3.84
N VAL A 161 1.43 5.29 3.32
CA VAL A 161 2.65 4.49 3.31
C VAL A 161 3.50 4.84 2.09
N ASN A 162 4.78 5.15 2.29
CA ASN A 162 5.82 5.03 1.27
C ASN A 162 6.76 3.91 1.74
N HIS A 163 6.69 2.73 1.10
CA HIS A 163 7.46 1.55 1.52
C HIS A 163 8.99 1.76 1.51
N TRP A 164 9.51 2.81 0.86
CA TRP A 164 10.93 3.18 0.89
C TRP A 164 11.31 4.08 2.08
N HIS A 165 10.51 5.10 2.37
CA HIS A 165 10.91 6.22 3.26
C HIS A 165 10.25 6.20 4.63
N GLY A 166 8.94 5.92 4.70
CA GLY A 166 8.21 6.01 5.96
C GLY A 166 6.69 5.91 5.82
N ILE A 167 6.00 6.28 6.90
CA ILE A 167 4.55 6.46 6.92
C ILE A 167 4.20 7.84 7.43
N LEU A 168 3.31 8.50 6.70
CA LEU A 168 2.77 9.80 7.06
C LEU A 168 1.44 9.61 7.76
N LEU A 169 1.38 9.87 9.06
CA LEU A 169 0.16 9.79 9.85
C LEU A 169 -0.51 11.16 9.95
N CYS A 170 -1.83 11.22 9.76
CA CYS A 170 -2.65 12.40 10.01
C CYS A 170 -4.01 11.98 10.57
N ASN A 171 -4.47 12.63 11.64
CA ASN A 171 -5.87 12.53 12.06
C ASN A 171 -6.70 13.48 11.19
N VAL A 172 -7.54 12.91 10.33
CA VAL A 172 -8.29 13.67 9.32
C VAL A 172 -9.60 14.24 9.87
N LEU A 173 -9.96 13.88 11.10
CA LEU A 173 -11.15 14.39 11.81
C LEU A 173 -10.82 15.56 12.74
N ASP A 174 -9.55 15.91 12.93
CA ASP A 174 -9.15 17.09 13.70
C ASP A 174 -9.48 18.39 12.94
N GLN A 175 -9.87 19.44 13.67
CA GLN A 175 -10.14 20.77 13.10
C GLN A 175 -8.92 21.33 12.33
N TYR A 176 -7.72 21.00 12.79
CA TYR A 176 -6.44 21.38 12.18
C TYR A 176 -5.57 20.13 11.99
N PRO A 177 -5.74 19.37 10.89
CA PRO A 177 -5.01 18.12 10.68
C PRO A 177 -3.49 18.34 10.61
N VAL A 178 -2.74 17.62 11.45
CA VAL A 178 -1.28 17.70 11.52
C VAL A 178 -0.64 16.44 10.96
N MET A 179 0.14 16.61 9.91
CA MET A 179 0.96 15.54 9.32
C MET A 179 2.17 15.23 10.20
N ARG A 180 2.38 13.94 10.49
CA ARG A 180 3.59 13.43 11.16
C ARG A 180 4.19 12.25 10.40
N LEU A 181 5.37 12.47 9.82
CA LEU A 181 6.18 11.40 9.23
C LEU A 181 6.81 10.54 10.32
N ILE A 182 6.82 9.23 10.09
CA ILE A 182 7.61 8.24 10.83
C ILE A 182 8.48 7.51 9.80
N GLU A 183 9.78 7.69 9.91
CA GLU A 183 10.77 7.02 9.06
C GLU A 183 10.93 5.55 9.44
N TRP A 184 11.36 4.74 8.48
CA TRP A 184 11.62 3.30 8.71
C TRP A 184 12.86 3.05 9.57
N PRO A 185 12.92 1.93 10.32
CA PRO A 185 14.05 1.60 11.20
C PRO A 185 15.35 1.28 10.46
N VAL A 186 15.31 1.23 9.13
CA VAL A 186 16.41 0.80 8.26
C VAL A 186 16.49 1.72 7.03
N PRO A 187 17.70 2.15 6.64
CA PRO A 187 17.89 2.97 5.44
C PRO A 187 17.53 2.18 4.18
N LEU A 188 17.42 2.86 3.03
CA LEU A 188 17.23 2.22 1.73
C LEU A 188 18.27 1.08 1.50
N PRO A 189 17.90 -0.07 0.91
CA PRO A 189 18.86 -1.14 0.67
C PRO A 189 19.83 -0.76 -0.47
N CYS A 190 21.02 -0.27 -0.12
CA CYS A 190 22.01 0.27 -1.07
C CYS A 190 22.42 -0.69 -2.20
N ASP A 191 22.33 -2.00 -1.95
CA ASP A 191 22.61 -3.08 -2.91
C ASP A 191 21.65 -3.08 -4.13
N LEU A 192 20.45 -2.50 -4.01
CA LEU A 192 19.47 -2.49 -5.11
C LEU A 192 19.92 -1.62 -6.30
N VAL A 193 20.56 -0.48 -6.06
CA VAL A 193 21.08 0.39 -7.14
C VAL A 193 22.18 -0.32 -7.92
N LEU A 194 23.08 -1.00 -7.20
CA LEU A 194 24.19 -1.76 -7.78
C LEU A 194 23.71 -2.99 -8.55
N ARG A 195 22.69 -3.71 -8.05
CA ARG A 195 22.13 -4.91 -8.70
C ARG A 195 21.35 -4.63 -9.98
N PHE A 196 20.62 -3.53 -10.04
CA PHE A 196 19.69 -3.25 -11.15
C PHE A 196 20.14 -2.11 -12.07
N GLY A 197 21.17 -1.35 -11.72
CA GLY A 197 21.65 -0.22 -12.53
C GLY A 197 20.63 0.92 -12.66
N MET A 198 19.64 0.97 -11.76
CA MET A 198 18.56 1.96 -11.73
C MET A 198 18.51 2.67 -10.39
N GLY A 199 17.99 3.90 -10.36
CA GLY A 199 17.64 4.58 -9.11
C GLY A 199 16.60 3.78 -8.32
N VAL A 200 16.64 3.88 -6.99
CA VAL A 200 15.78 3.10 -6.08
C VAL A 200 14.29 3.35 -6.35
N ASP A 201 13.93 4.55 -6.77
CA ASP A 201 12.54 4.96 -7.05
C ASP A 201 11.96 4.26 -8.30
N ASN A 202 12.81 3.76 -9.21
CA ASN A 202 12.38 2.94 -10.34
C ASN A 202 12.17 1.45 -9.97
N ILE A 203 12.35 1.08 -8.70
CA ILE A 203 12.20 -0.29 -8.20
C ILE A 203 10.98 -0.33 -7.29
N TYR A 204 10.03 -1.22 -7.60
CA TYR A 204 8.88 -1.49 -6.74
C TYR A 204 9.34 -1.87 -5.33
N ALA A 205 8.88 -1.12 -4.33
CA ALA A 205 9.28 -1.28 -2.94
C ALA A 205 8.59 -2.45 -2.22
N ARG A 206 7.33 -2.74 -2.59
CA ARG A 206 6.50 -3.80 -2.00
C ARG A 206 7.13 -5.20 -2.08
N PRO A 207 7.88 -5.58 -3.13
CA PRO A 207 8.74 -6.76 -3.13
C PRO A 207 9.68 -6.94 -1.93
N PHE A 208 10.08 -5.86 -1.25
CA PHE A 208 11.10 -5.89 -0.19
C PHE A 208 10.57 -5.49 1.20
N ARG A 209 9.48 -4.72 1.27
CA ARG A 209 9.00 -4.11 2.52
C ARG A 209 7.49 -4.12 2.60
N ASP A 210 6.98 -4.29 3.81
CA ASP A 210 5.57 -4.11 4.15
C ASP A 210 5.42 -3.48 5.55
N VAL A 211 4.25 -2.89 5.80
CA VAL A 211 3.89 -2.25 7.06
C VAL A 211 2.40 -2.42 7.33
N THR A 212 2.05 -2.77 8.57
CA THR A 212 0.68 -2.74 9.05
C THR A 212 0.58 -1.92 10.33
N ILE A 213 -0.63 -1.45 10.65
CA ILE A 213 -0.96 -0.84 11.93
C ILE A 213 -2.10 -1.64 12.54
N SER A 214 -1.91 -2.09 13.77
CA SER A 214 -2.95 -2.72 14.58
C SER A 214 -2.82 -2.20 16.02
N ASN A 215 -3.96 -1.89 16.66
CA ASN A 215 -4.01 -1.50 18.09
C ASN A 215 -3.03 -0.39 18.52
N GLY A 216 -2.74 0.57 17.63
CA GLY A 216 -1.80 1.67 17.90
C GLY A 216 -0.31 1.30 17.78
N VAL A 217 0.01 0.07 17.34
CA VAL A 217 1.37 -0.40 17.06
C VAL A 217 1.58 -0.47 15.55
N ILE A 218 2.66 0.13 15.08
CA ILE A 218 3.16 0.00 13.71
C ILE A 218 4.08 -1.22 13.68
N ARG A 219 3.76 -2.21 12.85
CA ARG A 219 4.61 -3.36 12.54
C ARG A 219 5.21 -3.15 11.15
N PHE A 220 6.52 -3.22 11.04
CA PHE A 220 7.28 -3.07 9.79
C PHE A 220 8.09 -4.35 9.52
N VAL A 221 8.16 -4.77 8.26
CA VAL A 221 8.95 -5.92 7.82
C VAL A 221 9.88 -5.55 6.66
N GLU A 222 11.11 -6.04 6.71
CA GLU A 222 12.07 -6.00 5.61
C GLU A 222 12.45 -7.43 5.21
N LEU A 223 12.34 -7.71 3.92
CA LEU A 223 12.75 -8.94 3.26
C LEU A 223 14.00 -8.65 2.42
N LYS A 224 15.12 -9.31 2.76
CA LYS A 224 16.35 -9.28 1.96
C LYS A 224 16.52 -10.61 1.23
N SER A 225 16.85 -10.55 -0.06
CA SER A 225 17.39 -11.74 -0.75
C SER A 225 18.86 -11.91 -0.38
N CYS A 226 19.22 -13.11 0.05
CA CYS A 226 20.55 -13.47 0.52
C CYS A 226 21.22 -14.46 -0.43
N ARG A 227 22.25 -13.98 -1.11
CA ARG A 227 23.64 -14.45 -0.91
C ARG A 227 24.62 -13.55 -1.64
N CYS A 228 24.30 -13.22 -2.89
CA CYS A 228 25.28 -12.96 -3.94
C CYS A 228 26.23 -14.14 -4.15
N SER A 229 26.31 -14.60 -5.39
CA SER A 229 27.39 -15.43 -5.91
C SER A 229 27.46 -15.18 -7.41
N ASP A 230 28.66 -15.05 -7.94
CA ASP A 230 28.92 -14.70 -9.36
C ASP A 230 28.52 -15.80 -10.36
N THR A 231 27.94 -16.89 -9.85
CA THR A 231 27.35 -17.98 -10.61
C THR A 231 26.04 -17.55 -11.26
N ARG A 232 26.14 -16.87 -12.41
CA ARG A 232 25.06 -16.84 -13.40
C ARG A 232 24.77 -18.28 -13.82
N ASN A 233 23.71 -18.86 -13.26
CA ASN A 233 23.07 -20.03 -13.88
C ASN A 233 22.68 -19.64 -15.32
N GLU A 234 22.87 -20.53 -16.29
CA GLU A 234 22.70 -20.27 -17.74
C GLU A 234 21.29 -19.77 -18.14
N LYS A 235 20.32 -19.82 -17.21
CA LYS A 235 18.94 -19.36 -17.38
C LYS A 235 18.62 -18.04 -16.66
N GLY A 236 19.60 -17.39 -16.03
CA GLY A 236 19.47 -16.07 -15.40
C GLY A 236 18.62 -16.00 -14.12
N VAL A 237 18.08 -17.12 -13.63
CA VAL A 237 17.21 -17.15 -12.44
C VAL A 237 18.04 -17.11 -11.16
N ILE A 238 17.91 -16.01 -10.41
CA ILE A 238 18.50 -15.82 -9.08
C ILE A 238 17.58 -16.43 -8.02
N GLY A 239 17.81 -17.68 -7.68
CA GLY A 239 17.26 -18.32 -6.47
C GLY A 239 18.25 -18.15 -5.31
N GLN A 240 18.04 -17.14 -4.48
CA GLN A 240 18.93 -16.78 -3.37
C GLN A 240 18.08 -16.49 -2.13
N GLY A 241 18.11 -17.45 -1.19
CA GLY A 241 17.20 -17.56 -0.05
C GLY A 241 17.08 -16.30 0.79
N TRP A 242 16.00 -16.17 1.53
CA TRP A 242 15.59 -14.88 2.10
C TRP A 242 16.01 -14.70 3.57
N THR A 243 16.08 -13.44 4.02
CA THR A 243 16.05 -13.05 5.43
C THR A 243 14.90 -12.09 5.65
N VAL A 244 13.95 -12.47 6.52
CA VAL A 244 12.92 -11.58 7.07
C VAL A 244 13.45 -10.95 8.35
N THR A 245 13.23 -9.66 8.53
CA THR A 245 13.35 -9.00 9.84
C THR A 245 12.11 -8.16 10.11
N THR A 246 11.62 -8.18 11.34
CA THR A 246 10.47 -7.38 11.78
C THR A 246 10.82 -6.41 12.89
N TRP A 247 10.10 -5.28 12.91
CA TRP A 247 10.22 -4.24 13.92
C TRP A 247 8.83 -3.74 14.33
N ASN A 248 8.67 -3.44 15.62
CA ASN A 248 7.46 -2.83 16.16
C ASN A 248 7.78 -1.43 16.70
N ARG A 249 6.81 -0.51 16.62
CA ARG A 249 6.88 0.83 17.19
C ARG A 249 5.48 1.31 17.51
N GLU A 250 5.21 1.69 18.75
CA GLU A 250 3.96 2.38 19.10
C GLU A 250 3.87 3.72 18.35
N ILE A 251 2.67 4.11 17.94
CA ILE A 251 2.41 5.41 17.30
C ILE A 251 2.89 6.56 18.19
N SER A 252 2.66 6.50 19.50
CA SER A 252 3.11 7.45 20.53
C SER A 252 4.64 7.52 20.70
N SER A 253 5.32 6.37 20.64
CA SER A 253 6.76 6.25 20.84
C SER A 253 7.58 6.92 19.72
N ASN A 254 8.87 7.14 19.97
CA ASN A 254 9.87 7.51 18.96
C ASN A 254 10.86 6.37 18.65
N LYS A 255 10.84 5.25 19.39
CA LYS A 255 11.79 4.14 19.25
C LYS A 255 11.19 2.96 18.51
N TRP A 256 11.87 2.52 17.46
CA TRP A 256 11.66 1.21 16.85
C TRP A 256 12.31 0.11 17.68
N GLN A 257 11.62 -1.00 17.88
CA GLN A 257 12.13 -2.21 18.51
C GLN A 257 12.24 -3.31 17.46
N LYS A 258 13.45 -3.82 17.24
CA LYS A 258 13.65 -5.03 16.42
C LYS A 258 13.06 -6.24 17.16
N ARG A 259 12.23 -7.04 16.49
CA ARG A 259 11.52 -8.18 17.09
C ARG A 259 12.18 -9.50 16.71
N PHE A 260 12.05 -9.92 15.46
CA PHE A 260 12.59 -11.18 14.96
C PHE A 260 13.48 -10.97 13.73
N THR A 261 14.46 -11.84 13.54
CA THR A 261 15.18 -12.04 12.28
C THR A 261 15.19 -13.54 12.00
N VAL A 262 14.70 -13.94 10.82
CA VAL A 262 14.59 -15.34 10.39
C VAL A 262 15.14 -15.45 8.97
N LYS A 263 15.99 -16.45 8.74
CA LYS A 263 16.50 -16.81 7.42
C LYS A 263 15.74 -18.01 6.86
N ALA A 264 15.75 -18.19 5.55
CA ALA A 264 15.22 -19.38 4.90
C ALA A 264 15.83 -20.68 5.47
N ASP A 265 17.13 -20.67 5.78
CA ASP A 265 17.86 -21.79 6.37
C ASP A 265 17.38 -22.13 7.80
N ASP A 266 16.75 -21.18 8.52
CA ASP A 266 16.18 -21.39 9.85
C ASP A 266 14.78 -22.05 9.80
N VAL A 267 14.15 -22.14 8.62
CA VAL A 267 12.79 -22.66 8.43
C VAL A 267 12.83 -24.00 7.67
N PRO A 268 12.77 -25.15 8.37
CA PRO A 268 12.92 -26.45 7.76
C PRO A 268 11.72 -26.81 6.87
N VAL A 269 11.99 -27.21 5.63
CA VAL A 269 10.96 -27.62 4.67
C VAL A 269 10.60 -29.09 4.89
N THR A 270 9.69 -29.35 5.82
CA THR A 270 9.22 -30.71 6.14
C THR A 270 8.31 -31.28 5.04
N GLY A 271 8.91 -31.92 4.04
CA GLY A 271 8.41 -33.09 3.28
C GLY A 271 7.14 -32.99 2.41
N SER A 272 6.11 -32.25 2.85
CA SER A 272 4.76 -32.20 2.30
C SER A 272 4.22 -30.78 2.10
N SER A 273 4.74 -29.78 2.81
CA SER A 273 4.15 -28.43 2.88
C SER A 273 4.61 -27.47 1.77
N TYR A 274 5.63 -27.80 0.98
CA TYR A 274 6.18 -26.92 -0.06
C TYR A 274 5.69 -27.34 -1.46
N PRO A 275 5.59 -26.43 -2.44
CA PRO A 275 4.87 -26.75 -3.66
C PRO A 275 5.54 -27.86 -4.48
N LYS A 276 4.73 -28.78 -4.98
CA LYS A 276 5.15 -29.70 -6.04
C LYS A 276 5.00 -28.99 -7.38
N VAL A 277 6.09 -28.89 -8.13
CA VAL A 277 6.02 -28.65 -9.58
C VAL A 277 5.77 -30.00 -10.25
N SER A 278 5.14 -30.01 -11.43
CA SER A 278 4.84 -31.21 -12.20
C SER A 278 6.06 -32.12 -12.37
N GLY A 279 5.92 -33.38 -11.92
CA GLY A 279 6.96 -34.42 -12.01
C GLY A 279 7.97 -34.43 -10.85
N ASP A 280 7.56 -34.97 -9.70
CA ASP A 280 8.33 -35.44 -8.50
C ASP A 280 9.50 -34.63 -7.92
N LYS A 281 9.88 -33.51 -8.53
CA LYS A 281 10.94 -32.63 -8.03
C LYS A 281 10.39 -31.71 -6.95
N ARG A 282 10.64 -32.07 -5.68
CA ARG A 282 10.44 -31.19 -4.52
C ARG A 282 11.18 -29.86 -4.74
N LEU A 283 10.46 -28.76 -4.55
CA LEU A 283 11.06 -27.43 -4.53
C LEU A 283 11.91 -27.21 -3.28
N SER A 284 12.88 -26.31 -3.39
CA SER A 284 13.80 -25.91 -2.33
C SER A 284 14.04 -24.39 -2.41
N TRP A 285 14.44 -23.77 -1.29
CA TRP A 285 14.54 -22.31 -1.17
C TRP A 285 15.45 -21.67 -2.24
N ASP A 286 16.51 -22.37 -2.65
CA ASP A 286 17.50 -22.00 -3.67
C ASP A 286 16.98 -22.02 -5.12
N LYS A 287 15.77 -22.52 -5.38
CA LYS A 287 15.21 -22.67 -6.74
C LYS A 287 14.05 -21.73 -7.05
N MET A 288 13.80 -20.77 -6.17
CA MET A 288 12.67 -19.86 -6.27
C MET A 288 13.10 -18.43 -5.99
N VAL A 289 12.40 -17.49 -6.60
CA VAL A 289 12.50 -16.07 -6.30
C VAL A 289 11.47 -15.75 -5.22
N HIS A 290 11.92 -15.18 -4.10
CA HIS A 290 11.06 -14.76 -2.98
C HIS A 290 10.96 -13.24 -2.92
N GLY A 291 9.75 -12.75 -2.65
CA GLY A 291 9.46 -11.32 -2.59
C GLY A 291 8.09 -11.04 -1.99
N GLY A 292 7.75 -9.77 -1.89
CA GLY A 292 6.42 -9.33 -1.48
C GLY A 292 6.06 -9.81 -0.07
N PRO A 293 6.85 -9.47 0.97
CA PRO A 293 6.46 -9.77 2.33
C PRO A 293 5.10 -9.10 2.62
N THR A 294 4.28 -9.72 3.45
CA THR A 294 3.01 -9.15 3.91
C THR A 294 2.78 -9.56 5.34
N LEU A 295 2.62 -8.60 6.23
CA LEU A 295 2.32 -8.85 7.65
C LEU A 295 0.88 -9.33 7.79
N SER A 296 0.64 -10.36 8.62
CA SER A 296 -0.72 -10.75 8.98
C SER A 296 -1.38 -9.63 9.80
N LEU A 297 -2.65 -9.33 9.53
CA LEU A 297 -3.43 -8.35 10.29
C LEU A 297 -3.82 -8.84 11.70
N TYR A 298 -3.86 -10.16 11.89
CA TYR A 298 -4.42 -10.80 13.08
C TYR A 298 -3.41 -11.60 13.88
N ASP A 299 -2.35 -12.07 13.23
CA ASP A 299 -1.26 -12.80 13.87
C ASP A 299 0.02 -11.95 13.86
N ASP A 300 0.53 -11.66 15.06
CA ASP A 300 1.72 -10.85 15.22
C ASP A 300 3.01 -11.59 14.87
N ASP A 301 2.97 -12.93 14.91
CA ASP A 301 4.07 -13.85 14.69
C ASP A 301 4.07 -14.44 13.26
N VAL A 302 3.12 -14.09 12.37
CA VAL A 302 3.06 -14.57 10.96
C VAL A 302 3.39 -13.48 9.93
N VAL A 303 4.28 -13.83 8.99
CA VAL A 303 4.58 -13.08 7.77
C VAL A 303 4.32 -13.97 6.55
N TYR A 304 3.55 -13.45 5.59
CA TYR A 304 3.40 -14.07 4.28
C TYR A 304 4.55 -13.65 3.36
N ILE A 305 5.08 -14.56 2.56
CA ILE A 305 6.05 -14.28 1.49
C ILE A 305 5.55 -14.88 0.18
N MET A 306 5.65 -14.15 -0.93
CA MET A 306 5.40 -14.71 -2.27
C MET A 306 6.65 -15.42 -2.81
N ALA A 307 6.44 -16.58 -3.43
CA ALA A 307 7.48 -17.35 -4.11
C ALA A 307 7.08 -17.65 -5.56
N ARG A 308 8.00 -17.53 -6.51
CA ARG A 308 7.84 -17.89 -7.94
C ARG A 308 9.03 -18.70 -8.44
N LEU A 309 8.84 -19.50 -9.50
CA LEU A 309 9.94 -20.17 -10.20
C LEU A 309 10.81 -19.20 -11.01
N ASP A 310 10.15 -18.27 -11.70
CA ASP A 310 10.74 -17.12 -12.39
C ASP A 310 9.79 -15.93 -12.19
N ILE A 311 10.28 -14.70 -12.27
CA ILE A 311 9.51 -13.46 -12.13
C ILE A 311 8.38 -13.32 -13.18
N ARG A 312 8.42 -14.11 -14.26
CA ARG A 312 7.39 -14.18 -15.31
C ARG A 312 6.51 -15.42 -15.24
N HIS A 313 6.77 -16.37 -14.34
CA HIS A 313 6.05 -17.64 -14.29
C HIS A 313 4.58 -17.43 -13.86
N PRO A 314 3.56 -17.94 -14.59
CA PRO A 314 2.15 -17.58 -14.37
C PRO A 314 1.57 -18.07 -13.03
N VAL A 315 2.29 -18.98 -12.35
CA VAL A 315 1.94 -19.46 -11.00
C VAL A 315 2.91 -18.89 -9.97
N ALA A 316 2.36 -18.41 -8.86
CA ALA A 316 3.06 -18.09 -7.62
C ALA A 316 2.52 -18.92 -6.45
N TRP A 317 3.22 -18.87 -5.33
CA TRP A 317 2.80 -19.44 -4.07
C TRP A 317 2.94 -18.43 -2.93
N MET A 318 1.93 -18.33 -2.09
CA MET A 318 1.95 -17.59 -0.84
C MET A 318 2.36 -18.55 0.28
N LEU A 319 3.41 -18.19 1.01
CA LEU A 319 4.00 -18.97 2.09
C LEU A 319 3.70 -18.25 3.41
N ALA A 320 2.96 -18.89 4.33
CA ALA A 320 2.75 -18.38 5.68
C ALA A 320 3.88 -18.87 6.59
N ILE A 321 4.70 -17.95 7.10
CA ILE A 321 5.87 -18.26 7.92
C ILE A 321 5.66 -17.69 9.31
N ASN A 322 5.70 -18.57 10.31
CA ASN A 322 5.77 -18.16 11.71
C ASN A 322 7.21 -17.70 12.01
N ILE A 323 7.40 -16.41 12.25
CA ILE A 323 8.74 -15.82 12.44
C ILE A 323 9.28 -16.01 13.86
N LYS A 324 8.46 -16.47 14.79
CA LYS A 324 8.83 -16.74 16.18
C LYS A 324 9.22 -18.19 16.36
N GLU A 325 8.35 -19.12 15.95
CA GLU A 325 8.59 -20.57 15.99
C GLU A 325 9.46 -21.06 14.82
N ARG A 326 9.67 -20.22 13.80
CA ARG A 326 10.49 -20.49 12.59
C ARG A 326 9.97 -21.66 11.76
N THR A 327 8.65 -21.73 11.60
CA THR A 327 7.95 -22.79 10.89
C THR A 327 7.24 -22.28 9.64
N LEU A 328 7.04 -23.16 8.66
CA LEU A 328 6.19 -22.92 7.49
C LEU A 328 4.80 -23.49 7.80
N GLU A 329 3.85 -22.63 8.16
CA GLU A 329 2.52 -23.03 8.63
C GLU A 329 1.61 -23.47 7.48
N ALA A 330 1.65 -22.73 6.36
CA ALA A 330 0.79 -22.97 5.22
C ALA A 330 1.43 -22.53 3.90
N VAL A 331 1.02 -23.19 2.82
CA VAL A 331 1.37 -22.80 1.45
C VAL A 331 0.13 -22.85 0.58
N LYS A 332 -0.14 -21.77 -0.14
CA LYS A 332 -1.26 -21.67 -1.07
C LYS A 332 -0.80 -21.21 -2.45
N GLN A 333 -1.16 -21.96 -3.48
CA GLN A 333 -0.93 -21.57 -4.87
C GLN A 333 -1.89 -20.43 -5.27
N CYS A 334 -1.38 -19.46 -6.03
CA CYS A 334 -2.16 -18.33 -6.57
C CYS A 334 -1.76 -18.02 -8.03
N SER A 335 -2.67 -17.38 -8.78
CA SER A 335 -2.35 -16.85 -10.11
C SER A 335 -1.44 -15.64 -9.98
N ALA A 336 -0.43 -15.60 -10.85
CA ALA A 336 0.55 -14.52 -10.95
C ALA A 336 0.55 -13.85 -12.33
N GLU A 337 -0.49 -14.08 -13.14
CA GLU A 337 -0.68 -13.50 -14.48
C GLU A 337 -0.74 -11.97 -14.46
N LYS A 338 -1.29 -11.40 -13.38
CA LYS A 338 -1.39 -9.95 -13.15
C LYS A 338 -0.25 -9.39 -12.29
N MET A 339 0.69 -10.22 -11.84
CA MET A 339 1.79 -9.80 -10.95
C MET A 339 3.01 -9.34 -11.76
N LEU A 340 3.31 -8.04 -11.70
CA LEU A 340 4.55 -7.47 -12.21
C LEU A 340 5.71 -7.87 -11.28
N GLY A 341 6.50 -8.84 -11.72
CA GLY A 341 7.66 -9.35 -10.97
C GLY A 341 7.27 -10.03 -9.65
N LEU A 342 7.46 -9.32 -8.52
CA LEU A 342 7.12 -9.78 -7.17
C LEU A 342 6.19 -8.80 -6.45
N GLU A 343 5.58 -7.86 -7.18
CA GLU A 343 4.63 -6.93 -6.56
C GLU A 343 3.33 -7.64 -6.18
N PRO A 344 2.88 -7.55 -4.91
CA PRO A 344 1.63 -8.19 -4.50
C PRO A 344 0.40 -7.55 -5.14
N THR A 345 -0.38 -8.33 -5.88
CA THR A 345 -1.64 -7.87 -6.52
C THR A 345 -2.84 -7.83 -5.57
N TYR A 346 -2.66 -8.25 -4.32
CA TYR A 346 -3.68 -8.23 -3.27
C TYR A 346 -3.48 -7.05 -2.32
N VAL A 347 -4.54 -6.76 -1.56
CA VAL A 347 -4.62 -5.71 -0.54
C VAL A 347 -5.08 -6.36 0.77
N GLN A 348 -4.40 -6.08 1.88
CA GLN A 348 -4.85 -6.48 3.21
C GLN A 348 -6.18 -5.79 3.52
N CYS A 349 -7.16 -6.52 4.06
CA CYS A 349 -8.50 -5.99 4.31
C CYS A 349 -9.10 -6.62 5.56
N ALA A 350 -9.65 -5.79 6.47
CA ALA A 350 -10.29 -6.24 7.71
C ALA A 350 -11.69 -6.87 7.49
N LEU A 351 -12.20 -6.82 6.26
CA LEU A 351 -13.57 -7.19 5.89
C LEU A 351 -13.95 -8.64 6.27
N SER A 352 -12.98 -9.56 6.34
CA SER A 352 -13.22 -10.96 6.72
C SER A 352 -13.98 -11.12 8.03
N ASN A 353 -13.81 -10.16 8.96
CA ASN A 353 -14.42 -10.22 10.29
C ASN A 353 -15.89 -9.79 10.30
N TYR A 354 -16.40 -9.28 9.17
CA TYR A 354 -17.75 -8.74 9.01
C TYR A 354 -18.56 -9.49 7.93
N LEU A 355 -18.06 -10.63 7.44
CA LEU A 355 -18.70 -11.50 6.43
C LEU A 355 -19.18 -12.84 7.01
N MET A 356 -19.25 -12.96 8.34
CA MET A 356 -19.72 -14.15 9.08
C MET A 356 -21.10 -13.92 9.68
#